data_AF-A0A840J390-F1
#
_entry.id   AF-A0A840J390-F1
#
_cell.length_a   1.000
_cell.length_b   1.000
_cell.length_c   1.000
_cell.angle_alpha   90.00
_cell.angle_beta   90.00
_cell.angle_gamma   90.00
#
_symmetry.space_group_name_H-M   'P 1'
#
loop_
_entity.id
_entity.type
_entity.pdbx_description
1 polymer ?
#
loop_
_entity_poly.entity_id
_entity_poly.type
_entity_poly.pdbx_seq_one_letter_code
_entity_poly.pdbx_strand_id
1 'polypeptide(L)'
;MATARDYRQRQRLRRDRHGRGLRGTLYPASLPAAASRAERFDALVLDALEPIEARWRHELTKLDVAVDDVPEVHEDGRVPSDGVLHDGSVPLSRLVPAGVDRTGLPTRARIVLYRRPLEARAKDPVELADLVHDVLVEQVAGYLGVEPDVIEGD
;
A
#
# COMPACT_ATOMS: atom_id res chain seq x y z
N MET A 1 -8.51 46.20 22.37
CA MET A 1 -7.13 45.70 22.50
C MET A 1 -7.13 44.24 22.03
N ALA A 2 -7.10 43.98 20.71
CA ALA A 2 -5.91 43.67 19.89
C ALA A 2 -5.21 42.37 20.36
N THR A 3 -5.68 41.18 19.93
CA THR A 3 -5.26 40.36 18.75
C THR A 3 -3.82 39.83 18.79
N ALA A 4 -3.66 38.51 18.71
CA ALA A 4 -2.71 37.86 17.80
C ALA A 4 -3.03 36.36 17.64
N ARG A 5 -3.70 36.02 16.53
CA ARG A 5 -3.44 34.75 15.83
C ARG A 5 -2.01 34.82 15.33
N ASP A 6 -1.20 33.79 15.55
CA ASP A 6 0.03 33.66 14.79
C ASP A 6 0.21 32.27 14.19
N TYR A 7 0.77 32.32 13.00
CA TYR A 7 0.54 31.43 11.89
C TYR A 7 1.46 30.22 11.98
N ARG A 8 0.92 29.05 11.63
CA ARG A 8 1.73 27.93 11.12
C ARG A 8 2.65 28.49 10.05
N GLN A 9 3.94 28.60 10.37
CA GLN A 9 4.99 28.80 9.38
C GLN A 9 4.98 27.56 8.48
N ARG A 10 4.12 27.58 7.46
CA ARG A 10 4.40 26.90 6.21
C ARG A 10 5.70 27.54 5.73
N GLN A 11 6.82 26.87 5.96
CA GLN A 11 8.06 27.15 5.26
C GLN A 11 7.70 27.19 3.77
N ARG A 12 7.57 28.40 3.25
CA ARG A 12 7.46 28.62 1.82
C ARG A 12 8.80 28.16 1.29
N LEU A 13 8.84 26.96 0.71
CA LEU A 13 9.92 26.54 -0.17
C LEU A 13 10.17 27.72 -1.11
N ARG A 14 11.26 28.45 -0.87
CA ARG A 14 11.61 29.61 -1.66
C ARG A 14 11.79 29.07 -3.08
N ARG A 15 10.85 29.39 -3.95
CA ARG A 15 10.93 29.07 -5.37
C ARG A 15 12.20 29.74 -5.87
N ASP A 16 13.23 28.94 -6.13
CA ASP A 16 14.53 29.40 -6.56
C ASP A 16 14.42 29.97 -7.98
N ARG A 17 14.02 31.25 -8.06
CA ARG A 17 13.85 31.98 -9.32
C ARG A 17 15.16 32.22 -10.05
N HIS A 18 16.29 32.10 -9.34
CA HIS A 18 17.62 32.41 -9.87
C HIS A 18 18.42 31.15 -10.24
N GLY A 19 17.83 29.95 -10.09
CA GLY A 19 18.46 28.70 -10.47
C GLY A 19 19.75 28.39 -9.70
N ARG A 20 19.85 28.82 -8.45
CA ARG A 20 21.02 28.60 -7.56
C ARG A 20 20.77 27.59 -6.44
N GLY A 21 19.66 26.86 -6.49
CA GLY A 21 19.33 25.79 -5.56
C GLY A 21 20.23 24.58 -5.75
N LEU A 22 20.21 23.69 -4.75
CA LEU A 22 20.90 22.40 -4.77
C LEU A 22 20.67 21.68 -6.11
N ARG A 23 21.75 21.46 -6.86
CA ARG A 23 21.73 20.75 -8.14
C ARG A 23 22.33 19.36 -7.93
N GLY A 24 21.47 18.35 -7.94
CA GLY A 24 21.86 16.95 -7.79
C GLY A 24 21.21 16.29 -6.57
N THR A 25 21.14 14.96 -6.61
CA THR A 25 20.69 14.12 -5.52
C THR A 25 21.63 14.28 -4.32
N LEU A 26 21.08 14.68 -3.17
CA LEU A 26 21.84 14.85 -1.93
C LEU A 26 22.41 13.53 -1.37
N TYR A 27 21.80 12.42 -1.77
CA TYR A 27 22.18 11.08 -1.36
C TYR A 27 22.44 10.22 -2.60
N PRO A 28 23.49 9.39 -2.58
CA PRO A 28 23.64 8.33 -3.58
C PRO A 28 22.40 7.45 -3.64
N ALA A 29 22.01 7.04 -4.85
CA ALA A 29 20.83 6.18 -5.06
C ALA A 29 20.95 4.80 -4.39
N SER A 30 22.16 4.38 -4.02
CA SER A 30 22.43 3.14 -3.30
C SER A 30 22.10 3.21 -1.80
N LEU A 31 21.83 4.40 -1.25
CA LEU A 31 21.51 4.55 0.17
C LEU A 31 20.01 4.45 0.42
N PRO A 32 19.55 3.81 1.51
CA PRO A 32 18.13 3.75 1.89
C PRO A 32 17.46 5.13 2.00
N ALA A 33 18.24 6.17 2.36
CA ALA A 33 17.75 7.53 2.45
C ALA A 33 17.26 8.12 1.10
N ALA A 34 17.74 7.58 -0.02
CA ALA A 34 17.33 8.00 -1.36
C ALA A 34 15.99 7.37 -1.81
N ALA A 35 15.51 6.32 -1.12
CA ALA A 35 14.27 5.65 -1.47
C ALA A 35 13.08 6.61 -1.38
N SER A 36 12.25 6.58 -2.42
CA SER A 36 10.97 7.27 -2.48
C SER A 36 9.99 6.69 -1.45
N ARG A 37 8.90 7.40 -1.19
CA ARG A 37 7.86 6.91 -0.28
C ARG A 37 7.18 5.63 -0.80
N ALA A 38 7.10 5.47 -2.13
CA ALA A 38 6.50 4.28 -2.74
C ALA A 38 7.40 3.07 -2.50
N GLU A 39 8.69 3.20 -2.84
CA GLU A 39 9.66 2.12 -2.65
C GLU A 39 9.80 1.67 -1.19
N ARG A 40 9.67 2.59 -0.22
CA ARG A 40 9.66 2.23 1.21
C ARG A 40 8.41 1.43 1.60
N PHE A 41 7.27 1.77 1.02
CA PHE A 41 6.04 1.03 1.24
C PHE A 41 6.13 -0.36 0.59
N ASP A 42 6.68 -0.44 -0.63
CA ASP A 42 6.90 -1.73 -1.30
C ASP A 42 7.84 -2.63 -0.48
N ALA A 43 8.92 -2.09 0.08
CA ALA A 43 9.79 -2.82 0.98
C ALA A 43 9.05 -3.33 2.24
N LEU A 44 8.22 -2.49 2.85
CA LEU A 44 7.40 -2.88 4.01
C LEU A 44 6.40 -4.00 3.67
N VAL A 45 5.79 -3.96 2.49
CA VAL A 45 4.91 -5.04 2.01
C VAL A 45 5.68 -6.34 1.82
N LEU A 46 6.89 -6.29 1.27
CA LEU A 46 7.74 -7.47 1.13
C LEU A 46 8.13 -8.05 2.49
N ASP A 47 8.55 -7.20 3.44
CA ASP A 47 8.89 -7.62 4.81
C ASP A 47 7.69 -8.28 5.52
N ALA A 48 6.48 -7.73 5.33
CA ALA A 48 5.25 -8.29 5.90
C ALA A 48 4.79 -9.60 5.23
N LEU A 49 5.10 -9.79 3.95
CA LEU A 49 4.74 -10.98 3.17
C LEU A 49 5.69 -12.16 3.39
N GLU A 50 6.98 -11.89 3.61
CA GLU A 50 8.02 -12.91 3.79
C GLU A 50 7.65 -14.04 4.79
N PRO A 51 7.16 -13.76 6.01
CA PRO A 51 6.77 -14.82 6.95
C PRO A 51 5.57 -15.65 6.49
N ILE A 52 4.64 -15.04 5.74
CA ILE A 52 3.46 -15.72 5.18
C ILE A 52 3.90 -16.64 4.04
N GLU A 53 4.73 -16.13 3.13
CA GLU A 53 5.25 -16.90 1.99
C GLU A 53 6.11 -18.08 2.44
N ALA A 54 6.93 -17.90 3.48
CA ALA A 54 7.75 -18.97 4.05
C ALA A 54 6.91 -20.19 4.49
N ARG A 55 5.68 -19.96 4.97
CA ARG A 55 4.76 -21.00 5.46
C ARG A 55 3.90 -21.59 4.36
N TRP A 56 3.41 -20.77 3.43
CA TRP A 56 2.39 -21.11 2.42
C TRP A 56 2.91 -21.09 0.97
N ARG A 57 4.22 -21.27 0.77
CA ARG A 57 4.86 -21.09 -0.55
C ARG A 57 4.19 -21.86 -1.70
N HIS A 58 3.68 -23.06 -1.43
CA HIS A 58 3.16 -23.95 -2.48
C HIS A 58 1.80 -23.46 -2.97
N GLU A 59 1.00 -22.95 -2.05
CA GLU A 59 -0.34 -22.44 -2.26
C GLU A 59 -0.31 -21.05 -2.91
N LEU A 60 0.68 -20.22 -2.55
CA LEU A 60 0.80 -18.83 -3.03
C LEU A 60 1.53 -18.69 -4.37
N THR A 61 2.02 -19.78 -4.98
CA THR A 61 2.80 -19.73 -6.24
C THR A 61 2.06 -19.06 -7.42
N LYS A 62 0.72 -19.03 -7.38
CA LYS A 62 -0.13 -18.42 -8.43
C LYS A 62 -0.75 -17.09 -8.01
N LEU A 63 -0.32 -16.52 -6.89
CA LEU A 63 -0.81 -15.28 -6.34
C LEU A 63 0.24 -14.19 -6.53
N ASP A 64 -0.14 -13.10 -7.19
CA ASP A 64 0.71 -11.91 -7.29
C ASP A 64 0.27 -10.89 -6.21
N VAL A 65 1.22 -10.18 -5.61
CA VAL A 65 0.93 -9.02 -4.75
C VAL A 65 1.32 -7.76 -5.52
N ALA A 66 0.42 -6.78 -5.56
CA ALA A 66 0.62 -5.50 -6.22
C ALA A 66 0.24 -4.35 -5.28
N VAL A 67 0.89 -3.22 -5.49
CA VAL A 67 0.60 -1.97 -4.77
C VAL A 67 0.04 -0.97 -5.77
N ASP A 68 -1.06 -0.33 -5.39
CA ASP A 68 -1.62 0.82 -6.08
C ASP A 68 -1.78 1.98 -5.09
N ASP A 69 -1.77 3.21 -5.58
CA ASP A 69 -1.83 4.38 -4.70
C ASP A 69 -3.23 4.56 -4.12
N VAL A 70 -4.25 4.51 -4.98
CA VAL A 70 -5.65 4.69 -4.62
C VAL A 70 -6.53 3.82 -5.52
N PRO A 71 -7.67 3.34 -5.03
CA PRO A 71 -8.63 2.62 -5.86
C PRO A 71 -9.12 3.48 -7.03
N GLU A 72 -9.29 2.86 -8.20
CA GLU A 72 -10.06 3.46 -9.29
C GLU A 72 -11.51 3.62 -8.85
N VAL A 73 -12.03 4.86 -8.94
CA VAL A 73 -13.43 5.17 -8.68
C VAL A 73 -14.15 5.14 -10.03
N HIS A 74 -15.09 4.21 -10.21
CA HIS A 74 -15.91 4.18 -11.42
C HIS A 74 -16.92 5.34 -11.44
N GLU A 75 -17.50 5.65 -12.61
CA GLU A 75 -18.36 6.84 -12.80
C GLU A 75 -19.62 6.85 -11.92
N ASP A 76 -20.04 5.70 -11.39
CA ASP A 76 -21.11 5.53 -10.41
C ASP A 76 -20.67 5.80 -8.96
N GLY A 77 -19.42 6.20 -8.76
CA GLY A 77 -18.81 6.49 -7.45
C GLY A 77 -18.50 5.24 -6.63
N ARG A 78 -18.62 4.05 -7.22
CA ARG A 78 -18.44 2.78 -6.51
C ARG A 78 -17.08 2.17 -6.84
N VAL A 79 -16.45 1.62 -5.81
CA VAL A 79 -15.33 0.70 -5.98
C VAL A 79 -15.96 -0.69 -6.21
N PRO A 80 -15.42 -1.53 -7.11
CA PRO A 80 -15.91 -2.89 -7.30
C PRO A 80 -15.97 -3.62 -5.95
N SER A 81 -17.10 -4.22 -5.58
CA SER A 81 -17.30 -4.71 -4.21
C SER A 81 -16.68 -6.08 -3.93
N ASP A 82 -16.32 -6.82 -4.98
CA ASP A 82 -15.89 -8.21 -4.84
C ASP A 82 -14.40 -8.30 -4.44
N GLY A 83 -14.13 -9.12 -3.41
CA GLY A 83 -12.80 -9.32 -2.84
C GLY A 83 -12.18 -8.11 -2.16
N VAL A 84 -12.94 -7.04 -1.90
CA VAL A 84 -12.41 -5.79 -1.33
C VAL A 84 -12.49 -5.81 0.19
N LEU A 85 -11.35 -5.58 0.83
CA LEU A 85 -11.28 -5.34 2.26
C LEU A 85 -11.47 -3.85 2.54
N HIS A 86 -12.45 -3.54 3.38
CA HIS A 86 -12.81 -2.18 3.73
C HIS A 86 -12.50 -1.91 5.20
N ASP A 87 -12.01 -0.71 5.47
CA ASP A 87 -12.17 -0.09 6.78
C ASP A 87 -13.18 1.06 6.67
N GLY A 88 -14.35 0.84 7.25
CA GLY A 88 -15.53 1.67 7.05
C GLY A 88 -15.93 1.73 5.58
N SER A 89 -15.86 2.91 4.98
CA SER A 89 -16.17 3.14 3.56
C SER A 89 -14.94 3.20 2.65
N VAL A 90 -13.74 2.99 3.19
CA VAL A 90 -12.50 3.14 2.42
C VAL A 90 -11.94 1.76 2.12
N PRO A 91 -11.61 1.44 0.85
CA PRO A 91 -10.96 0.17 0.55
C PRO A 91 -9.47 0.23 0.88
N LEU A 92 -9.00 -0.82 1.54
CA LEU A 92 -7.60 -1.02 1.92
C LEU A 92 -6.88 -1.93 0.95
N SER A 93 -7.58 -2.97 0.48
CA SER A 93 -7.03 -3.92 -0.47
C SER A 93 -8.13 -4.58 -1.29
N ARG A 94 -7.73 -5.26 -2.35
CA ARG A 94 -8.63 -6.00 -3.24
C ARG A 94 -7.98 -7.30 -3.70
N LEU A 95 -8.65 -8.42 -3.46
CA LEU A 95 -8.38 -9.68 -4.12
C LEU A 95 -9.07 -9.74 -5.47
N VAL A 96 -8.26 -9.80 -6.52
CA VAL A 96 -8.69 -10.04 -7.89
C VAL A 96 -8.50 -11.52 -8.19
N PRO A 97 -9.58 -12.31 -8.40
CA PRO A 97 -9.45 -13.72 -8.69
C PRO A 97 -8.77 -13.95 -10.03
N ALA A 98 -8.18 -15.15 -10.20
CA ALA A 98 -7.66 -15.58 -11.48
C ALA A 98 -8.79 -15.61 -12.53
N GLY A 99 -8.50 -15.15 -13.73
CA GLY A 99 -9.52 -14.98 -14.76
C GLY A 99 -8.90 -14.92 -16.15
N VAL A 100 -9.59 -14.20 -17.04
CA VAL A 100 -9.16 -13.98 -18.42
C VAL A 100 -9.19 -12.48 -18.67
N ASP A 101 -8.10 -11.93 -19.20
CA ASP A 101 -8.06 -10.52 -19.57
C ASP A 101 -8.89 -10.20 -20.82
N ARG A 102 -8.97 -8.92 -21.18
CA ARG A 102 -9.73 -8.46 -22.36
C ARG A 102 -9.19 -9.00 -23.69
N THR A 103 -7.97 -9.53 -23.70
CA THR A 103 -7.31 -10.10 -24.88
C THR A 103 -7.41 -11.63 -24.93
N GLY A 104 -8.05 -12.26 -23.95
CA GLY A 104 -8.22 -13.71 -23.89
C GLY A 104 -7.08 -14.45 -23.20
N LEU A 105 -6.12 -13.75 -22.59
CA LEU A 105 -4.99 -14.38 -21.89
C LEU A 105 -5.36 -14.69 -20.43
N PRO A 106 -4.94 -15.85 -19.90
CA PRO A 106 -5.19 -16.20 -18.50
C PRO A 106 -4.42 -15.26 -17.56
N THR A 107 -5.11 -14.75 -16.54
CA THR A 107 -4.52 -13.92 -15.49
C THR A 107 -4.36 -14.70 -14.20
N ARG A 108 -3.30 -14.39 -13.45
CA ARG A 108 -3.12 -14.89 -12.09
C ARG A 108 -4.03 -14.17 -11.12
N ALA A 109 -4.29 -14.81 -9.97
CA ALA A 109 -4.93 -14.12 -8.86
C ALA A 109 -3.98 -13.03 -8.35
N ARG A 110 -4.53 -11.90 -7.90
CA ARG A 110 -3.73 -10.78 -7.43
C ARG A 110 -4.34 -10.13 -6.21
N ILE A 111 -3.54 -9.90 -5.18
CA ILE A 111 -3.89 -8.99 -4.08
C ILE A 111 -3.35 -7.61 -4.43
N VAL A 112 -4.22 -6.60 -4.44
CA VAL A 112 -3.85 -5.20 -4.65
C VAL A 112 -3.98 -4.47 -3.32
N LEU A 113 -2.90 -3.89 -2.81
CA LEU A 113 -2.89 -3.05 -1.62
C LEU A 113 -2.98 -1.57 -2.01
N TYR A 114 -3.84 -0.81 -1.35
CA TYR A 114 -3.99 0.62 -1.58
C TYR A 114 -3.14 1.42 -0.59
N ARG A 115 -2.00 1.92 -1.07
CA ARG A 115 -0.99 2.60 -0.26
C ARG A 115 -1.52 3.84 0.47
N ARG A 116 -2.22 4.75 -0.23
CA ARG A 116 -2.68 6.00 0.39
C ARG A 116 -3.71 5.77 1.49
N PRO A 117 -4.72 4.89 1.31
CA PRO A 117 -5.61 4.49 2.39
C PRO A 117 -4.93 3.89 3.61
N LEU A 118 -3.88 3.07 3.42
CA LEU A 118 -3.12 2.44 4.50
C LEU A 118 -2.25 3.45 5.25
N GLU A 119 -1.46 4.24 4.53
CA GLU A 119 -0.64 5.32 5.10
C GLU A 119 -1.49 6.36 5.86
N ALA A 120 -2.72 6.63 5.42
CA ALA A 120 -3.59 7.61 6.06
C ALA A 120 -4.18 7.14 7.41
N ARG A 121 -4.12 5.82 7.69
CA ARG A 121 -4.68 5.21 8.90
C ARG A 121 -3.66 4.99 9.99
N ALA A 122 -2.44 4.63 9.60
CA ALA A 122 -1.35 4.45 10.53
C ALA A 122 -0.85 5.81 11.03
N LYS A 123 -0.63 5.93 12.35
CA LYS A 123 -0.06 7.15 12.94
C LYS A 123 1.46 7.18 12.83
N ASP A 124 2.08 6.00 12.78
CA ASP A 124 3.51 5.81 12.70
C ASP A 124 3.88 4.57 11.85
N PRO A 125 5.17 4.37 11.51
CA PRO A 125 5.59 3.27 10.67
C PRO A 125 5.38 1.88 11.27
N VAL A 126 5.29 1.75 12.59
CA VAL A 126 5.07 0.46 13.26
C VAL A 126 3.60 0.08 13.09
N GLU A 127 2.68 0.98 13.42
CA GLU A 127 1.25 0.79 13.16
C GLU A 127 0.96 0.51 11.66
N LEU A 128 1.77 1.07 10.75
CA LEU A 128 1.64 0.79 9.31
C LEU A 128 2.07 -0.63 8.95
N ALA A 129 3.17 -1.11 9.52
CA ALA A 129 3.65 -2.47 9.30
C ALA A 129 2.63 -3.50 9.81
N ASP A 130 2.11 -3.29 11.02
CA ASP A 130 1.08 -4.13 11.62
C ASP A 130 -0.19 -4.12 10.75
N LEU A 131 -0.68 -2.94 10.36
CA LEU A 131 -1.87 -2.83 9.51
C LEU A 131 -1.69 -3.50 8.15
N VAL A 132 -0.52 -3.40 7.53
CA VAL A 132 -0.24 -4.06 6.24
C VAL A 132 -0.20 -5.57 6.41
N HIS A 133 0.39 -6.06 7.51
CA HIS A 133 0.41 -7.47 7.84
C HIS A 133 -1.02 -8.03 8.01
N ASP A 134 -1.85 -7.38 8.83
CA ASP A 134 -3.25 -7.78 9.06
C ASP A 134 -4.03 -7.85 7.75
N VAL A 135 -3.87 -6.85 6.89
CA VAL A 135 -4.54 -6.78 5.59
C VAL A 135 -4.07 -7.88 4.65
N LEU A 136 -2.78 -8.23 4.68
CA LEU A 136 -2.24 -9.34 3.88
C LEU A 136 -2.75 -10.69 4.38
N VAL A 137 -2.77 -10.90 5.69
CA VAL A 137 -3.29 -12.11 6.34
C VAL A 137 -4.75 -12.33 5.94
N GLU A 138 -5.60 -11.31 6.06
CA GLU A 138 -7.01 -11.37 5.68
C GLU A 138 -7.18 -11.74 4.19
N GLN A 139 -6.41 -11.10 3.30
CA GLN A 139 -6.53 -11.32 1.86
C GLN A 139 -5.98 -12.68 1.42
N VAL A 140 -4.90 -13.15 2.05
CA VAL A 140 -4.35 -14.49 1.80
C VAL A 140 -5.31 -15.55 2.31
N ALA A 141 -5.90 -15.36 3.50
CA ALA A 141 -6.94 -16.24 4.04
C ALA A 141 -8.15 -16.31 3.10
N GLY A 142 -8.62 -15.16 2.61
CA GLY A 142 -9.68 -15.07 1.61
C GLY A 142 -9.35 -15.78 0.30
N TYR A 143 -8.09 -15.71 -0.16
CA TYR A 143 -7.62 -16.44 -1.35
C TYR A 143 -7.60 -17.96 -1.14
N LEU A 144 -7.15 -18.41 0.02
CA LEU A 144 -7.04 -19.83 0.36
C LEU A 144 -8.37 -20.45 0.83
N GLY A 145 -9.36 -19.62 1.17
CA GLY A 145 -10.64 -20.05 1.71
C GLY A 145 -10.55 -20.59 3.14
N VAL A 146 -9.61 -20.06 3.93
CA VAL A 146 -9.40 -20.42 5.34
C VAL A 146 -9.65 -19.21 6.25
N GLU A 147 -9.68 -19.44 7.56
CA GLU A 147 -9.78 -18.34 8.54
C GLU A 147 -8.44 -17.60 8.67
N PRO A 148 -8.44 -16.26 8.91
CA PRO A 148 -7.24 -15.45 9.10
C PRO A 148 -6.28 -15.99 10.16
N ASP A 149 -6.81 -16.46 11.29
CA ASP A 149 -6.05 -17.03 12.42
C ASP A 149 -5.13 -18.19 11.98
N VAL A 150 -5.53 -18.94 10.95
CA VAL A 150 -4.73 -20.05 10.38
C VAL A 150 -3.49 -19.52 9.65
N ILE A 151 -3.60 -18.34 9.04
CA ILE A 151 -2.50 -17.67 8.33
C ILE A 151 -1.58 -16.92 9.30
N GLU A 152 -2.13 -16.31 10.34
CA GLU A 152 -1.34 -15.66 11.40
C GLU A 152 -0.47 -16.70 12.12
N GLY A 153 -1.09 -17.82 12.50
CA GLY A 153 -0.46 -18.89 13.28
C GLY A 153 -0.30 -18.50 14.75
N ASP A 154 -0.52 -19.47 15.64
CA ASP A 154 -0.28 -19.32 17.08
C ASP A 154 1.17 -18.93 17.44
#